data_AF-A0A3M0HT33-F1
#
_entry.id   AF-A0A3M0HT33-F1
#
_cell.length_a   1.000
_cell.length_b   1.000
_cell.length_c   1.000
_cell.angle_alpha   90.00
_cell.angle_beta   90.00
_cell.angle_gamma   90.00
#
_symmetry.space_group_name_H-M   'P 1'
#
loop_
_entity.id
_entity.type
_entity.pdbx_description
1 polymer ?
#
loop_
_entity_poly.entity_id
_entity_poly.type
_entity_poly.pdbx_seq_one_letter_code
_entity_poly.pdbx_strand_id
1 'polypeptide(L)' 'AGVAEYIRTAELVAFVHTEVAAEYEGRGVGSALARTALDEARAANLRVLATCPFFAGWISRHPEYQDLLYQSRSKVSD' A
#
# COMPACT_ATOMS: atom_id res chain seq x y z
N ALA A 1 -16.55 -7.48 -5.46
CA ALA A 1 -15.11 -7.23 -5.69
C ALA A 1 -14.70 -6.04 -4.83
N GLY A 2 -13.42 -5.65 -4.80
CA GLY A 2 -12.88 -4.67 -3.83
C GLY A 2 -12.25 -3.42 -4.47
N VAL A 3 -11.90 -2.46 -3.62
CA VAL A 3 -11.30 -1.17 -3.98
C VAL A 3 -10.12 -0.84 -3.05
N ALA A 4 -9.15 -0.09 -3.57
CA ALA A 4 -8.06 0.49 -2.80
C ALA A 4 -8.02 2.00 -3.07
N GLU A 5 -8.20 2.79 -2.02
CA GLU A 5 -8.18 4.25 -2.10
C GLU A 5 -6.78 4.77 -1.77
N TYR A 6 -6.35 5.79 -2.53
CA TYR A 6 -5.04 6.38 -2.36
C TYR A 6 -5.03 7.87 -2.64
N ILE A 7 -4.03 8.55 -2.04
CA ILE A 7 -3.66 9.93 -2.35
C ILE A 7 -2.29 9.88 -3.03
N ARG A 8 -2.16 10.51 -4.19
CA ARG A 8 -0.92 10.48 -4.98
C ARG A 8 -0.35 11.89 -5.15
N THR A 9 0.96 11.99 -5.00
CA THR A 9 1.76 13.15 -5.35
C THR A 9 2.75 12.78 -6.47
N ALA A 10 3.62 13.72 -6.84
CA ALA A 10 4.71 13.44 -7.77
C ALA A 10 5.76 12.48 -7.18
N GLU A 11 5.87 12.37 -5.85
CA GLU A 11 6.94 11.64 -5.17
C GLU A 11 6.46 10.37 -4.45
N LEU A 12 5.20 10.36 -4.00
CA LEU A 12 4.67 9.27 -3.21
C LEU A 12 3.20 8.96 -3.52
N VAL A 13 2.80 7.75 -3.14
CA VAL A 13 1.41 7.33 -3.05
C VAL A 13 1.12 6.85 -1.63
N ALA A 14 0.07 7.41 -1.02
CA ALA A 14 -0.42 7.02 0.28
C ALA A 14 -1.65 6.14 0.13
N PHE A 15 -1.57 4.88 0.54
CA PHE A 15 -2.74 4.00 0.59
C PHE A 15 -3.47 4.21 1.90
N VAL A 16 -4.70 4.72 1.81
CA VAL A 16 -5.46 5.22 2.97
C VAL A 16 -6.57 4.27 3.38
N HIS A 17 -7.17 3.56 2.42
CA HIS A 17 -8.24 2.63 2.69
C HIS A 17 -8.27 1.47 1.69
N THR A 18 -8.77 0.32 2.12
CA THR A 18 -8.98 -0.85 1.26
C THR A 18 -10.19 -1.60 1.75
N GLU A 19 -11.11 -1.89 0.84
CA GLU A 19 -12.34 -2.61 1.13
C GLU A 19 -12.54 -3.73 0.12
N VAL A 20 -13.00 -4.88 0.59
CA VAL A 20 -13.41 -5.99 -0.26
C VAL A 20 -14.83 -6.35 0.15
N ALA A 21 -15.78 -6.33 -0.80
CA ALA A 21 -17.14 -6.74 -0.52
C ALA A 21 -17.17 -8.15 0.10
N ALA A 22 -17.93 -8.33 1.18
CA ALA A 22 -17.93 -9.51 2.05
C ALA A 22 -18.04 -10.85 1.30
N GLU A 23 -18.88 -10.92 0.27
CA GLU A 23 -19.08 -12.12 -0.56
C GLU A 23 -17.82 -12.58 -1.34
N TYR A 24 -16.80 -11.71 -1.44
CA TYR A 24 -15.51 -11.97 -2.09
C TYR A 24 -14.33 -12.06 -1.10
N GLU A 25 -14.57 -11.95 0.20
CA GLU A 25 -13.53 -12.18 1.21
C GLU A 25 -12.96 -13.61 1.11
N GLY A 26 -11.71 -13.79 1.52
CA GLY A 26 -11.02 -15.08 1.43
C GLY A 26 -10.63 -15.53 0.02
N ARG A 27 -11.05 -14.82 -1.04
CA ARG A 27 -10.75 -15.17 -2.44
C ARG A 27 -9.51 -14.49 -3.03
N GLY A 28 -8.70 -13.84 -2.20
CA GLY A 28 -7.46 -13.19 -2.62
C GLY A 28 -7.61 -11.80 -3.27
N VAL A 29 -8.82 -11.25 -3.36
CA VAL A 29 -9.08 -9.94 -4.02
C VAL A 29 -8.23 -8.81 -3.42
N GLY A 30 -8.19 -8.68 -2.10
CA GLY A 30 -7.36 -7.65 -1.45
C GLY A 30 -5.86 -7.83 -1.74
N SER A 31 -5.38 -9.07 -1.85
CA SER A 31 -3.97 -9.33 -2.18
C SER A 31 -3.65 -8.96 -3.63
N ALA A 32 -4.60 -9.18 -4.55
CA ALA A 32 -4.46 -8.73 -5.93
C ALA A 32 -4.41 -7.20 -6.01
N LEU A 33 -5.31 -6.50 -5.30
CA LEU A 33 -5.30 -5.03 -5.22
C LEU A 33 -3.97 -4.49 -4.69
N ALA A 34 -3.47 -5.04 -3.58
CA ALA A 34 -2.22 -4.61 -2.99
C ALA A 34 -1.04 -4.82 -3.94
N ARG A 35 -0.92 -6.02 -4.51
CA ARG A 35 0.18 -6.35 -5.44
C ARG A 35 0.19 -5.42 -6.65
N THR A 36 -0.94 -5.30 -7.34
CA THR A 36 -1.05 -4.45 -8.54
C THR A 36 -0.72 -3.00 -8.22
N ALA A 37 -1.28 -2.45 -7.14
CA ALA A 37 -1.05 -1.05 -6.78
C ALA A 37 0.42 -0.78 -6.38
N LEU A 38 1.09 -1.73 -5.72
CA LEU A 38 2.51 -1.61 -5.35
C LEU A 38 3.44 -1.78 -6.56
N ASP A 39 3.11 -2.67 -7.49
CA ASP A 39 3.84 -2.82 -8.76
C ASP A 39 3.76 -1.54 -9.59
N GLU A 40 2.57 -0.91 -9.66
CA GLU A 40 2.40 0.38 -10.31
C GLU A 40 3.19 1.50 -9.62
N ALA A 41 3.21 1.53 -8.29
CA ALA A 41 4.01 2.49 -7.53
C ALA A 41 5.51 2.34 -7.85
N ARG A 42 6.01 1.10 -7.90
CA ARG A 42 7.40 0.81 -8.29
C ARG A 42 7.69 1.26 -9.71
N ALA A 43 6.84 0.90 -10.67
CA ALA A 43 7.01 1.28 -12.07
C ALA A 43 7.01 2.81 -12.26
N ALA A 44 6.25 3.53 -11.44
CA ALA A 44 6.19 4.98 -11.42
C ALA A 44 7.32 5.64 -10.60
N ASN A 45 8.25 4.87 -10.01
CA ASN A 45 9.29 5.33 -9.10
C ASN A 45 8.75 6.12 -7.88
N LEU A 46 7.57 5.77 -7.39
CA LEU A 46 6.94 6.41 -6.24
C LEU A 46 7.29 5.69 -4.94
N ARG A 47 7.44 6.46 -3.86
CA ARG A 47 7.47 5.92 -2.50
C ARG A 47 6.06 5.58 -2.04
N VAL A 48 5.93 4.61 -1.15
CA VAL A 48 4.64 4.15 -0.63
C VAL A 48 4.49 4.53 0.84
N LEU A 49 3.44 5.28 1.17
CA LEU A 49 3.02 5.51 2.54
C LEU A 49 1.79 4.62 2.85
N ALA A 50 2.03 3.51 3.55
CA ALA A 50 0.97 2.55 3.88
C ALA A 50 0.26 2.93 5.19
N THR A 51 -0.64 3.93 5.14
CA THR A 51 -1.45 4.30 6.31
C THR A 51 -2.60 3.32 6.58
N CYS A 52 -3.11 2.67 5.54
CA CYS A 52 -4.10 1.60 5.66
C CYS A 52 -3.47 0.37 6.34
N PRO A 53 -4.06 -0.16 7.43
CA PRO A 53 -3.55 -1.35 8.11
C PRO A 53 -3.46 -2.58 7.21
N PHE A 54 -4.37 -2.69 6.23
CA PHE A 54 -4.36 -3.79 5.26
C PHE A 54 -3.07 -3.78 4.43
N PHE A 55 -2.74 -2.66 3.79
CA PHE A 55 -1.51 -2.51 3.00
C PHE A 55 -0.26 -2.69 3.87
N ALA A 56 -0.22 -2.07 5.05
CA ALA A 56 0.91 -2.20 5.97
C ALA A 56 1.15 -3.66 6.36
N GLY A 57 0.09 -4.38 6.75
CA GLY A 57 0.16 -5.80 7.07
C GLY A 57 0.49 -6.68 5.87
N TRP A 58 -0.01 -6.34 4.67
CA TRP A 58 0.30 -7.08 3.45
C TRP A 58 1.78 -6.94 3.06
N ILE A 59 2.33 -5.72 3.07
CA ILE A 59 3.75 -5.45 2.79
C ILE A 59 4.66 -6.14 3.82
N SER A 60 4.26 -6.19 5.09
CA SER A 60 5.00 -6.92 6.13
C SER A 60 5.21 -8.41 5.77
N ARG A 61 4.25 -9.03 5.09
CA ARG A 61 4.32 -10.43 4.61
C ARG A 61 4.99 -10.58 3.24
N HIS A 62 5.28 -9.49 2.54
CA HIS A 62 5.86 -9.45 1.20
C HIS A 62 7.09 -8.54 1.22
N PRO A 63 8.23 -9.03 1.75
CA PRO A 63 9.43 -8.23 1.97
C PRO A 63 9.99 -7.62 0.69
N GLU A 64 9.68 -8.18 -0.48
CA GLU A 64 10.03 -7.66 -1.79
C GLU A 64 9.40 -6.30 -2.12
N TYR A 65 8.49 -5.76 -1.29
CA TYR A 65 7.92 -4.42 -1.43
C TYR A 65 8.34 -3.45 -0.31
N GLN A 66 9.10 -3.91 0.69
CA GLN A 66 9.50 -3.05 1.82
C GLN A 66 10.43 -1.90 1.38
N ASP A 67 11.19 -2.10 0.30
CA ASP A 67 12.02 -1.07 -0.33
C ASP A 67 11.20 0.12 -0.82
N LEU A 68 9.90 -0.03 -1.10
CA LEU A 68 9.02 1.08 -1.51
C LEU A 68 8.60 1.97 -0.35
N LEU A 69 8.63 1.49 0.90
CA LEU A 69 8.07 2.18 2.04
C LEU A 69 8.73 3.53 2.28
N TYR A 70 7.93 4.59 2.31
CA TYR A 70 8.39 5.92 2.71
C TYR A 70 8.81 5.88 4.18
N GLN A 71 10.09 6.17 4.45
CA GLN A 71 10.61 6.37 5.79
C GLN A 71 10.64 7.87 6.06
N SER A 72 9.89 8.32 7.07
CA SER A 72 9.96 9.71 7.52
C SER A 72 11.40 10.00 7.96
N ARG A 73 12.05 10.96 7.29
CA ARG A 73 13.40 11.41 7.64
C ARG A 73 13.39 12.37 8.83
N SER A 74 12.21 12.81 9.28
CA SER A 74 12.08 13.71 10.41
C SER A 74 12.35 12.96 11.70
N LYS A 75 13.53 13.18 12.29
CA LYS A 75 13.78 12.86 13.70
C LYS A 75 13.17 13.98 14.52
N VAL A 76 12.08 13.70 15.22
CA VAL A 76 11.68 14.53 16.35
C VAL A 76 12.59 14.12 17.50
N SER A 77 13.61 14.93 17.75
CA SER A 77 14.35 14.90 19.02
C SER A 77 13.59 15.77 20.01
N ASP A 78 13.24 15.17 21.15
CA ASP A 78 12.73 15.85 22.34
C ASP A 78 13.78 16.82 22.91
#